data_AF-A0A261C2V5-F1
#
_entry.id   AF-A0A261C2V5-F1
#
_cell.length_a   1.000
_cell.length_b   1.000
_cell.length_c   1.000
_cell.angle_alpha   90.00
_cell.angle_beta   90.00
_cell.angle_gamma   90.00
#
_symmetry.space_group_name_H-M   'P 1'
#
loop_
_entity.id
_entity.type
_entity.pdbx_description
1 polymer ?
#
loop_
_entity_poly.entity_id
_entity_poly.type
_entity_poly.pdbx_seq_one_letter_code
_entity_poly.pdbx_strand_id
1 'polypeptide(L)'
;MDNYGEDVNLRMNVVICSGTTNGISKYGSGNTLEDLQNMYRGCRRVYGNLEITWIEKNEVQKWRNSTNQTVDANVDYLKTINFFEHLEEIRGSLIIYRANIQKISFPKLRVIYGDEVHHDYSLYIHQNEKVNELVMKELRVYRSVCPKPCSQCFYSNITQSYECCDSSCLGGCTDHGPDSCIACTELLIENDVCVRHCSEGHHYDATKDVRECEKCPNSGCPKICTVDGPLTNETLKTLEGCEQIDGHLIIQDGFEYEDLKVLETVKIVSEYITIVKQDFFDLKFLKNLQIIEGRKHHNMRWVLAIYQCDNLVELNLNSLKLIRTGSVIIADNHRLCYVGTVDWETIIQSKGDQGKPIQEEQICDPNCNSRGCWGRQPEDCRECRTWNNMGTCVSKCDTIGCTGSDSNLGLGGCNKCKYAVKYLNGTVQCLKATGTNSVCMENNLEHFHIHPMDIDGVTDSHCEECHPFCTTCSTYGRNKNGNGCVCKQFEYHPNDVEEICVDKCPINTFLIPDGNESGYGICKKCHEECDQNLPCVNEFATGCKKCKSYNVFNNDVVECVSECPKNLPFTNEANGECLSYDIAGRQKKTRMIIIGTVLIGFAVIN
;
A
#
# COMPACT_ATOMS: atom_id res chain seq x y z
N MET A 1 -42.62 -10.83 15.72
CA MET A 1 -42.67 -9.91 16.87
C MET A 1 -41.47 -10.18 17.76
N ASP A 2 -40.23 -9.75 17.52
CA ASP A 2 -39.43 -9.23 16.39
C ASP A 2 -38.00 -9.26 16.98
N ASN A 3 -37.08 -10.12 16.53
CA ASN A 3 -36.05 -9.90 15.52
C ASN A 3 -35.47 -8.48 15.39
N TYR A 4 -34.24 -8.30 15.91
CA TYR A 4 -33.10 -7.50 15.41
C TYR A 4 -31.89 -7.99 16.26
N GLY A 5 -30.79 -8.55 15.76
CA GLY A 5 -30.17 -8.44 14.44
C GLY A 5 -29.05 -7.40 14.49
N GLU A 6 -27.95 -7.67 15.20
CA GLU A 6 -26.70 -6.92 15.06
C GLU A 6 -25.57 -7.86 14.66
N ASP A 7 -25.17 -7.70 13.39
CA ASP A 7 -23.96 -8.25 12.76
C ASP A 7 -22.72 -7.80 13.53
N VAL A 8 -22.10 -8.71 14.29
CA VAL A 8 -20.75 -8.53 14.79
C VAL A 8 -19.78 -9.03 13.72
N ASN A 9 -19.14 -8.06 13.05
CA ASN A 9 -17.97 -8.25 12.18
C ASN A 9 -16.94 -9.21 12.82
N LEU A 10 -16.89 -10.45 12.34
CA LEU A 10 -15.83 -11.41 12.66
C LEU A 10 -14.55 -11.05 11.89
N ARG A 11 -13.73 -10.17 12.47
CA ARG A 11 -12.28 -10.18 12.19
C ARG A 11 -11.74 -11.52 12.72
N MET A 12 -11.18 -12.36 11.86
CA MET A 12 -10.47 -13.57 12.29
C MET A 12 -9.21 -13.16 13.07
N ASN A 13 -9.32 -13.01 14.39
CA ASN A 13 -8.16 -12.87 15.27
C ASN A 13 -7.28 -14.12 15.11
N VAL A 14 -6.06 -13.94 14.62
CA VAL A 14 -5.03 -15.00 14.62
C VAL A 14 -4.73 -15.35 16.09
N VAL A 15 -4.96 -16.61 16.48
CA VAL A 15 -4.66 -17.09 17.84
C VAL A 15 -3.15 -17.33 17.95
N ILE A 16 -2.46 -16.57 18.81
CA ILE A 16 -1.00 -16.60 19.00
C ILE A 16 -0.67 -17.24 20.36
N CYS A 17 0.36 -18.09 20.39
CA CYS A 17 0.86 -18.73 21.60
C CYS A 17 2.33 -18.38 21.84
N SER A 18 2.73 -18.22 23.10
CA SER A 18 4.09 -17.83 23.48
C SER A 18 5.14 -18.87 23.13
N GLY A 19 4.80 -20.16 23.17
CA GLY A 19 5.79 -21.24 23.09
C GLY A 19 6.50 -21.50 24.42
N THR A 20 7.54 -22.33 24.37
CA THR A 20 8.31 -22.79 25.54
C THR A 20 9.83 -22.62 25.31
N THR A 21 10.63 -22.73 26.38
CA THR A 21 12.10 -22.47 26.35
C THR A 21 12.93 -23.47 27.18
N ASN A 22 12.41 -24.68 27.38
CA ASN A 22 13.02 -25.72 28.21
C ASN A 22 14.07 -26.56 27.45
N GLY A 23 14.21 -26.37 26.14
CA GLY A 23 15.10 -27.12 25.27
C GLY A 23 14.75 -28.61 25.28
N ILE A 24 15.70 -29.47 25.68
CA ILE A 24 15.51 -30.92 25.82
C ILE A 24 15.10 -31.36 27.23
N SER A 25 14.88 -30.42 28.15
CA SER A 25 14.40 -30.74 29.50
C SER A 25 12.92 -31.14 29.46
N LYS A 26 12.45 -31.88 30.48
CA LYS A 26 11.04 -32.27 30.57
C LYS A 26 10.16 -31.02 30.70
N TYR A 27 9.22 -30.87 29.78
CA TYR A 27 8.21 -29.83 29.85
C TYR A 27 7.04 -30.22 30.78
N GLY A 28 6.50 -29.24 31.51
CA GLY A 28 5.24 -29.38 32.24
C GLY A 28 5.35 -29.89 33.69
N SER A 29 4.19 -29.94 34.36
CA SER A 29 4.06 -30.23 35.80
C SER A 29 3.90 -31.73 36.14
N GLY A 30 4.04 -32.60 35.14
CA GLY A 30 3.84 -34.05 35.26
C GLY A 30 2.68 -34.61 34.42
N ASN A 31 1.97 -33.76 33.66
CA ASN A 31 1.00 -34.16 32.64
C ASN A 31 1.25 -33.43 31.30
N THR A 32 2.44 -33.65 30.73
CA THR A 32 2.99 -32.92 29.58
C THR A 32 2.04 -32.82 28.38
N LEU A 33 1.28 -33.87 28.08
CA LEU A 33 0.33 -33.89 26.96
C LEU A 33 -0.85 -32.93 27.14
N GLU A 34 -1.36 -32.83 28.37
CA GLU A 34 -2.44 -31.91 28.72
C GLU A 34 -1.93 -30.47 28.71
N ASP A 35 -0.72 -30.22 29.23
CA ASP A 35 -0.07 -28.90 29.19
C ASP A 35 0.15 -28.42 27.75
N LEU A 36 0.62 -29.31 26.86
CA LEU A 36 0.77 -29.03 25.43
C LEU A 36 -0.58 -28.79 24.75
N GLN A 37 -1.60 -29.59 25.04
CA GLN A 37 -2.92 -29.41 24.48
C GLN A 37 -3.54 -28.07 24.90
N ASN A 38 -3.44 -27.72 26.18
CA ASN A 38 -3.97 -26.45 26.69
C ASN A 38 -3.26 -25.24 26.09
N MET A 39 -1.95 -25.34 25.86
CA MET A 39 -1.18 -24.25 25.29
C MET A 39 -1.40 -24.08 23.78
N TYR A 40 -1.51 -25.17 23.02
CA TYR A 40 -1.45 -25.11 21.55
C TYR A 40 -2.77 -25.41 20.84
N ARG A 41 -3.84 -25.80 21.55
CA ARG A 41 -5.16 -26.03 20.94
C ARG A 41 -5.72 -24.75 20.34
N GLY A 42 -6.00 -24.77 19.04
CA GLY A 42 -6.49 -23.61 18.29
C GLY A 42 -5.40 -22.57 17.99
N CYS A 43 -4.16 -22.84 18.36
CA CYS A 43 -3.03 -21.98 18.07
C CYS A 43 -2.72 -21.96 16.58
N ARG A 44 -2.55 -20.76 16.02
CA ARG A 44 -2.21 -20.55 14.61
C ARG A 44 -0.74 -20.15 14.43
N ARG A 45 -0.17 -19.39 15.37
CA ARG A 45 1.25 -18.97 15.35
C ARG A 45 1.90 -19.11 16.73
N VAL A 46 3.10 -19.69 16.79
CA VAL A 46 3.95 -19.73 18.00
C VAL A 46 5.01 -18.64 17.93
N TYR A 47 5.10 -17.78 18.94
CA TYR A 47 6.06 -16.67 19.01
C TYR A 47 7.46 -17.10 19.49
N GLY A 48 7.57 -18.20 20.24
CA GLY A 48 8.83 -18.81 20.68
C GLY A 48 9.03 -20.21 20.10
N ASN A 49 9.62 -21.13 20.88
CA ASN A 49 9.83 -22.52 20.46
C ASN A 49 8.56 -23.37 20.68
N LEU A 50 8.42 -24.42 19.87
CA LEU A 50 7.48 -25.50 20.13
C LEU A 50 8.29 -26.73 20.55
N GLU A 51 8.18 -27.11 21.83
CA GLU A 51 8.97 -28.19 22.41
C GLU A 51 8.10 -29.37 22.80
N ILE A 52 8.31 -30.50 22.16
CA ILE A 52 7.63 -31.78 22.41
C ILE A 52 8.66 -32.73 23.01
N THR A 53 8.80 -32.69 24.33
CA THR A 53 9.86 -33.42 25.04
C THR A 53 9.34 -34.35 26.12
N TRP A 54 10.05 -35.47 26.34
CA TRP A 54 9.83 -36.39 27.47
C TRP A 54 8.39 -36.93 27.61
N ILE A 55 7.77 -37.31 26.50
CA ILE A 55 6.42 -37.89 26.53
C ILE A 55 6.52 -39.39 26.75
N GLU A 56 6.10 -39.84 27.93
CA GLU A 56 6.19 -41.25 28.34
C GLU A 56 4.91 -42.05 28.02
N LYS A 57 5.04 -43.40 27.99
CA LYS A 57 3.91 -44.31 27.69
C LYS A 57 2.77 -44.20 28.70
N ASN A 58 3.11 -43.99 29.98
CA ASN A 58 2.17 -43.82 31.09
C ASN A 58 1.38 -42.50 30.98
N GLU A 59 1.98 -41.42 30.48
CA GLU A 59 1.34 -40.11 30.28
C GLU A 59 0.32 -40.17 29.14
N VAL A 60 0.65 -40.85 28.04
CA VAL A 60 -0.30 -41.09 26.93
C VAL A 60 -1.52 -41.87 27.43
N GLN A 61 -1.32 -42.84 28.33
CA GLN A 61 -2.42 -43.61 28.93
C GLN A 61 -3.26 -42.78 29.91
N LYS A 62 -2.65 -41.92 30.71
CA LYS A 62 -3.35 -41.00 31.62
C LYS A 62 -4.21 -39.99 30.86
N TRP A 63 -3.64 -39.37 29.82
CA TRP A 63 -4.32 -38.39 28.98
C TRP A 63 -5.54 -39.00 28.23
N ARG A 64 -5.44 -40.26 27.81
CA ARG A 64 -6.59 -41.02 27.26
C ARG A 64 -7.75 -41.12 28.25
N ASN A 65 -7.45 -41.42 29.51
CA ASN A 65 -8.47 -41.66 30.52
C ASN A 65 -9.19 -40.35 30.94
N SER A 66 -8.54 -39.19 30.80
CA SER A 66 -9.15 -37.90 31.12
C SER A 66 -10.06 -37.34 30.02
N THR A 67 -9.94 -37.79 28.77
CA THR A 67 -10.67 -37.22 27.62
C THR A 67 -12.04 -37.85 27.32
N ASN A 68 -12.48 -38.88 28.06
CA ASN A 68 -13.85 -39.45 28.03
C ASN A 68 -14.45 -39.72 26.63
N GLN A 69 -13.62 -40.06 25.63
CA GLN A 69 -14.10 -40.43 24.29
C GLN A 69 -14.40 -41.93 24.24
N THR A 70 -15.63 -42.30 23.90
CA THR A 70 -16.04 -43.70 23.62
C THR A 70 -15.29 -44.20 22.38
N VAL A 71 -14.36 -45.14 22.57
CA VAL A 71 -13.43 -45.59 21.52
C VAL A 71 -14.02 -46.75 20.73
N ASP A 72 -14.07 -46.61 19.40
CA ASP A 72 -14.16 -47.74 18.46
C ASP A 72 -12.88 -48.59 18.61
N ALA A 73 -13.04 -49.87 18.97
CA ALA A 73 -11.93 -50.77 19.29
C ALA A 73 -10.97 -51.04 18.12
N ASN A 74 -11.31 -50.62 16.88
CA ASN A 74 -10.53 -50.89 15.67
C ASN A 74 -9.70 -49.70 15.15
N VAL A 75 -9.79 -48.51 15.74
CA VAL A 75 -8.94 -47.37 15.35
C VAL A 75 -7.90 -47.11 16.43
N ASP A 76 -6.63 -47.35 16.11
CA ASP A 76 -5.52 -47.17 17.04
C ASP A 76 -5.13 -45.69 17.17
N TYR A 77 -5.98 -44.90 17.82
CA TYR A 77 -5.69 -43.51 18.19
C TYR A 77 -4.52 -43.37 19.19
N LEU A 78 -3.91 -44.48 19.68
CA LEU A 78 -2.71 -44.45 20.55
C LEU A 78 -1.46 -43.89 19.86
N LYS A 79 -1.59 -43.54 18.59
CA LYS A 79 -0.47 -43.24 17.72
C LYS A 79 -0.39 -41.77 17.33
N THR A 80 -1.42 -40.93 17.52
CA THR A 80 -1.44 -39.61 16.87
C THR A 80 -1.84 -38.46 17.78
N ILE A 81 -1.02 -37.40 17.81
CA ILE A 81 -1.40 -36.09 18.36
C ILE A 81 -1.78 -35.16 17.20
N ASN A 82 -2.96 -34.56 17.29
CA ASN A 82 -3.54 -33.74 16.22
C ASN A 82 -4.00 -32.33 16.67
N PHE A 83 -3.81 -31.93 17.93
CA PHE A 83 -4.23 -30.60 18.38
C PHE A 83 -3.40 -29.44 17.78
N PHE A 84 -2.39 -29.73 16.95
CA PHE A 84 -1.65 -28.76 16.13
C PHE A 84 -2.27 -28.55 14.73
N GLU A 85 -3.49 -29.02 14.48
CA GLU A 85 -4.14 -28.96 13.14
C GLU A 85 -4.31 -27.55 12.56
N HIS A 86 -4.36 -26.54 13.43
CA HIS A 86 -4.49 -25.12 13.06
C HIS A 86 -3.15 -24.39 12.99
N LEU A 87 -2.06 -25.03 13.41
CA LEU A 87 -0.78 -24.37 13.54
C LEU A 87 -0.15 -24.15 12.17
N GLU A 88 0.12 -22.89 11.84
CA GLU A 88 0.65 -22.46 10.56
C GLU A 88 2.12 -22.04 10.64
N GLU A 89 2.57 -21.49 11.77
CA GLU A 89 3.88 -20.85 11.86
C GLU A 89 4.53 -21.00 13.25
N ILE A 90 5.85 -21.19 13.28
CA ILE A 90 6.67 -21.23 14.50
C ILE A 90 7.84 -20.25 14.35
N ARG A 91 7.93 -19.23 15.19
CA ARG A 91 9.00 -18.21 15.15
C ARG A 91 10.35 -18.73 15.67
N GLY A 92 10.35 -19.48 16.77
CA GLY A 92 11.56 -20.13 17.29
C GLY A 92 11.87 -21.45 16.58
N SER A 93 12.30 -22.45 17.36
CA SER A 93 12.60 -23.80 16.90
C SER A 93 11.47 -24.80 17.19
N LEU A 94 11.37 -25.84 16.39
CA LEU A 94 10.56 -27.03 16.66
C LEU A 94 11.47 -28.14 17.19
N ILE A 95 11.28 -28.51 18.46
CA ILE A 95 12.08 -29.52 19.16
C ILE A 95 11.20 -30.75 19.44
N ILE A 96 11.61 -31.93 18.96
CA ILE A 96 10.96 -33.21 19.24
C ILE A 96 12.00 -34.16 19.82
N TYR A 97 11.95 -34.39 21.13
CA TYR A 97 13.00 -35.11 21.85
C TYR A 97 12.45 -36.11 22.87
N ARG A 98 12.85 -37.38 22.79
CA ARG A 98 12.36 -38.45 23.69
C ARG A 98 10.82 -38.49 23.80
N ALA A 99 10.13 -38.34 22.68
CA ALA A 99 8.68 -38.40 22.58
C ALA A 99 8.23 -39.83 22.20
N ASN A 100 7.50 -40.51 23.09
CA ASN A 100 6.97 -41.86 22.86
C ASN A 100 5.61 -41.84 22.15
N ILE A 101 5.53 -41.15 21.00
CA ILE A 101 4.33 -40.98 20.17
C ILE A 101 4.64 -41.47 18.76
N GLN A 102 3.71 -42.13 18.07
CA GLN A 102 4.02 -42.73 16.77
C GLN A 102 3.89 -41.78 15.58
N LYS A 103 2.96 -40.83 15.66
CA LYS A 103 2.61 -39.87 14.63
C LYS A 103 2.34 -38.51 15.25
N ILE A 104 2.99 -37.47 14.74
CA ILE A 104 2.70 -36.07 15.13
C ILE A 104 2.32 -35.32 13.86
N SER A 105 1.20 -34.62 13.89
CA SER A 105 0.60 -34.00 12.70
C SER A 105 0.52 -32.48 12.81
N PHE A 106 1.16 -31.81 11.86
CA PHE A 106 1.19 -30.36 11.62
C PHE A 106 0.72 -30.08 10.17
N PRO A 107 -0.54 -30.36 9.84
CA PRO A 107 -1.01 -30.39 8.46
C PRO A 107 -0.96 -29.02 7.77
N LYS A 108 -1.02 -27.92 8.53
CA LYS A 108 -1.01 -26.54 8.03
C LYS A 108 0.29 -25.79 8.32
N LEU A 109 1.28 -26.42 8.96
CA LEU A 109 2.51 -25.73 9.34
C LEU A 109 3.31 -25.41 8.08
N ARG A 110 3.46 -24.13 7.78
CA ARG A 110 4.10 -23.59 6.57
C ARG A 110 5.56 -23.24 6.79
N VAL A 111 5.89 -22.67 7.95
CA VAL A 111 7.20 -22.05 8.20
C VAL A 111 7.67 -22.28 9.63
N ILE A 112 8.97 -22.57 9.79
CA ILE A 112 9.71 -22.49 11.05
C ILE A 112 10.84 -21.47 10.84
N TYR A 113 10.72 -20.31 11.48
CA TYR A 113 11.61 -19.17 11.21
C TYR A 113 13.00 -19.35 11.81
N GLY A 114 13.12 -19.97 12.99
CA GLY A 114 14.40 -20.19 13.64
C GLY A 114 15.02 -18.92 14.20
N ASP A 115 14.19 -17.97 14.66
CA ASP A 115 14.65 -16.78 15.41
C ASP A 115 15.41 -17.21 16.68
N GLU A 116 15.01 -18.34 17.26
CA GLU A 116 15.72 -19.11 18.27
C GLU A 116 16.01 -20.52 17.71
N VAL A 117 17.24 -21.03 17.88
CA VAL A 117 17.67 -22.36 17.39
C VAL A 117 18.17 -23.25 18.52
N HIS A 118 17.96 -24.56 18.39
CA HIS A 118 18.47 -25.55 19.33
C HIS A 118 19.62 -26.35 18.69
N HIS A 119 20.83 -26.25 19.25
CA HIS A 119 22.06 -26.83 18.69
C HIS A 119 22.27 -26.47 17.20
N ASP A 120 22.04 -25.20 16.83
CA ASP A 120 22.10 -24.68 15.44
C ASP A 120 20.98 -25.18 14.49
N TYR A 121 19.98 -25.90 14.99
CA TYR A 121 18.85 -26.39 14.19
C TYR A 121 17.55 -25.67 14.55
N SER A 122 16.81 -25.20 13.54
CA SER A 122 15.43 -24.70 13.69
C SER A 122 14.41 -25.85 13.78
N LEU A 123 14.75 -27.03 13.25
CA LEU A 123 14.00 -28.27 13.43
C LEU A 123 14.94 -29.32 14.02
N TYR A 124 14.68 -29.71 15.27
CA TYR A 124 15.52 -30.66 16.01
C TYR A 124 14.70 -31.89 16.42
N ILE A 125 14.94 -33.03 15.77
CA ILE A 125 14.25 -34.29 16.05
C ILE A 125 15.28 -35.33 16.46
N HIS A 126 15.30 -35.73 17.74
CA HIS A 126 16.34 -36.62 18.25
C HIS A 126 15.87 -37.55 19.39
N GLN A 127 16.50 -38.73 19.51
CA GLN A 127 16.22 -39.75 20.55
C GLN A 127 14.73 -40.15 20.71
N ASN A 128 13.98 -40.23 19.61
CA ASN A 128 12.59 -40.67 19.61
C ASN A 128 12.50 -42.16 19.25
N GLU A 129 12.17 -43.02 20.22
CA GLU A 129 12.14 -44.48 20.00
C GLU A 129 10.92 -44.97 19.19
N LYS A 130 9.83 -44.19 19.16
CA LYS A 130 8.54 -44.59 18.56
C LYS A 130 7.98 -43.65 17.51
N VAL A 131 8.53 -42.45 17.34
CA VAL A 131 8.08 -41.51 16.30
C VAL A 131 8.43 -42.08 14.93
N ASN A 132 7.42 -42.56 14.21
CA ASN A 132 7.56 -43.21 12.91
C ASN A 132 6.99 -42.35 11.77
N GLU A 133 6.13 -41.37 12.07
CA GLU A 133 5.52 -40.50 11.07
C GLU A 133 5.42 -39.04 11.58
N LEU A 134 5.89 -38.09 10.77
CA LEU A 134 5.69 -36.66 10.99
C LEU A 134 4.97 -36.08 9.77
N VAL A 135 3.82 -35.44 9.99
CA VAL A 135 3.02 -34.87 8.91
C VAL A 135 3.20 -33.36 8.91
N MET A 136 3.99 -32.83 7.98
CA MET A 136 4.27 -31.39 7.82
C MET A 136 4.11 -31.01 6.34
N LYS A 137 2.91 -31.20 5.78
CA LYS A 137 2.69 -31.18 4.33
C LYS A 137 2.97 -29.82 3.68
N GLU A 138 2.72 -28.75 4.42
CA GLU A 138 2.89 -27.37 3.95
C GLU A 138 4.26 -26.78 4.32
N LEU A 139 5.08 -27.50 5.10
CA LEU A 139 6.30 -26.95 5.68
C LEU A 139 7.39 -26.78 4.64
N ARG A 140 7.97 -25.58 4.58
CA ARG A 140 9.09 -25.26 3.69
C ARG A 140 10.32 -24.88 4.52
N VAL A 141 11.48 -25.55 4.29
CA VAL A 141 12.70 -25.47 5.12
C VAL A 141 13.89 -24.94 4.31
N TYR A 142 14.65 -23.96 4.83
CA TYR A 142 15.57 -23.16 3.98
C TYR A 142 16.95 -22.73 4.55
N ARG A 143 17.66 -23.51 5.37
CA ARG A 143 19.07 -23.13 5.73
C ARG A 143 20.16 -24.14 5.45
N SER A 144 19.91 -25.44 5.62
CA SER A 144 20.89 -26.50 5.30
C SER A 144 20.97 -26.83 3.81
N VAL A 145 19.92 -26.49 3.06
CA VAL A 145 19.77 -26.79 1.63
C VAL A 145 20.15 -25.59 0.74
N CYS A 146 20.04 -24.38 1.27
CA CYS A 146 20.32 -23.16 0.51
C CYS A 146 21.82 -22.89 0.39
N PRO A 147 22.28 -22.38 -0.76
CA PRO A 147 23.65 -21.91 -0.91
C PRO A 147 23.95 -20.79 0.09
N LYS A 148 25.14 -20.76 0.69
CA LYS A 148 25.61 -19.54 1.37
C LYS A 148 25.87 -18.48 0.29
N PRO A 149 25.39 -17.23 0.43
CA PRO A 149 24.96 -16.54 1.66
C PRO A 149 23.44 -16.50 1.94
N CYS A 150 22.64 -17.35 1.31
CA CYS A 150 21.19 -17.17 1.29
C CYS A 150 20.49 -17.71 2.54
N SER A 151 19.62 -16.89 3.13
CA SER A 151 18.76 -17.25 4.25
C SER A 151 17.50 -18.01 3.81
N GLN A 152 17.08 -17.84 2.54
CA GLN A 152 15.97 -18.52 1.89
C GLN A 152 16.30 -18.80 0.42
N CYS A 153 15.80 -19.91 -0.14
CA CYS A 153 16.05 -20.31 -1.52
C CYS A 153 14.84 -21.06 -2.12
N PHE A 154 14.84 -21.34 -3.42
CA PHE A 154 13.91 -22.25 -4.07
C PHE A 154 14.67 -23.16 -5.03
N TYR A 155 14.12 -24.32 -5.37
CA TYR A 155 14.74 -25.20 -6.36
C TYR A 155 14.29 -24.80 -7.75
N SER A 156 15.22 -24.30 -8.57
CA SER A 156 14.96 -23.94 -9.95
C SER A 156 15.05 -25.18 -10.85
N ASN A 157 13.93 -25.52 -11.48
CA ASN A 157 13.88 -26.63 -12.44
C ASN A 157 14.68 -26.32 -13.73
N ILE A 158 14.98 -25.05 -13.99
CA ILE A 158 15.74 -24.59 -15.16
C ILE A 158 17.24 -24.82 -14.93
N THR A 159 17.76 -24.41 -13.77
CA THR A 159 19.19 -24.52 -13.44
C THR A 159 19.54 -25.82 -12.70
N GLN A 160 18.52 -26.60 -12.30
CA GLN A 160 18.66 -27.80 -11.46
C GLN A 160 19.43 -27.53 -10.15
N SER A 161 19.25 -26.34 -9.59
CA SER A 161 19.98 -25.90 -8.41
C SER A 161 19.08 -25.09 -7.47
N TYR A 162 19.52 -24.93 -6.23
CA TYR A 162 18.85 -24.04 -5.28
C TYR A 162 19.31 -22.61 -5.51
N GLU A 163 18.37 -21.72 -5.79
CA GLU A 163 18.58 -20.31 -6.07
C GLU A 163 17.95 -19.45 -4.99
N CYS A 164 18.50 -18.27 -4.75
CA CYS A 164 18.11 -17.46 -3.61
C CYS A 164 16.78 -16.76 -3.85
N CYS A 165 15.94 -16.73 -2.82
CA CYS A 165 14.75 -15.90 -2.83
C CYS A 165 15.13 -14.43 -2.84
N ASP A 166 14.19 -13.58 -3.25
CA ASP A 166 14.31 -12.14 -3.00
C ASP A 166 14.48 -11.91 -1.49
N SER A 167 15.33 -10.95 -1.11
CA SER A 167 15.61 -10.63 0.30
C SER A 167 14.36 -10.17 1.06
N SER A 168 13.31 -9.83 0.33
CA SER A 168 12.01 -9.40 0.83
C SER A 168 11.07 -10.55 1.21
N CYS A 169 11.40 -11.79 0.87
CA CYS A 169 10.54 -12.93 1.14
C CYS A 169 10.62 -13.39 2.60
N LEU A 170 9.47 -13.73 3.15
CA LEU A 170 9.28 -14.31 4.47
C LEU A 170 8.77 -15.75 4.32
N GLY A 171 9.53 -16.72 4.80
CA GLY A 171 9.11 -18.12 4.79
C GLY A 171 9.33 -18.88 3.47
N GLY A 172 10.05 -18.29 2.51
CA GLY A 172 10.46 -18.88 1.24
C GLY A 172 9.85 -18.19 0.01
N CYS A 173 10.16 -18.73 -1.16
CA CYS A 173 9.66 -18.29 -2.45
C CYS A 173 9.45 -19.49 -3.39
N THR A 174 8.71 -19.28 -4.47
CA THR A 174 8.50 -20.29 -5.53
C THR A 174 9.34 -20.04 -6.78
N ASP A 175 9.83 -18.82 -6.96
CA ASP A 175 10.65 -18.37 -8.08
C ASP A 175 11.44 -17.10 -7.67
N HIS A 176 12.15 -16.50 -8.61
CA HIS A 176 12.79 -15.20 -8.45
C HIS A 176 11.79 -14.06 -8.29
N GLY A 177 12.25 -12.99 -7.64
CA GLY A 177 11.48 -11.75 -7.49
C GLY A 177 10.59 -11.73 -6.26
N PRO A 178 10.15 -10.53 -5.85
CA PRO A 178 9.30 -10.36 -4.68
C PRO A 178 7.87 -10.90 -4.89
N ASP A 179 7.42 -11.00 -6.15
CA ASP A 179 6.10 -11.53 -6.51
C ASP A 179 5.95 -13.03 -6.26
N SER A 180 7.07 -13.73 -6.17
CA SER A 180 7.13 -15.17 -5.92
C SER A 180 7.31 -15.52 -4.46
N CYS A 181 7.23 -14.55 -3.55
CA CYS A 181 7.34 -14.78 -2.11
C CYS A 181 6.11 -15.52 -1.55
N ILE A 182 6.34 -16.41 -0.58
CA ILE A 182 5.26 -17.10 0.14
C ILE A 182 4.54 -16.15 1.11
N ALA A 183 5.29 -15.24 1.71
CA ALA A 183 4.80 -14.11 2.48
C ALA A 183 5.80 -12.96 2.39
N CYS A 184 5.36 -11.75 2.72
CA CYS A 184 6.18 -10.54 2.65
C CYS A 184 6.78 -10.24 4.03
N THR A 185 8.10 -9.97 4.11
CA THR A 185 8.71 -9.57 5.38
C THR A 185 8.44 -8.09 5.69
N GLU A 186 8.83 -7.20 4.77
CA GLU A 186 8.80 -5.74 4.92
C GLU A 186 8.20 -5.03 3.69
N LEU A 187 7.68 -5.79 2.72
CA LEU A 187 7.06 -5.26 1.52
C LEU A 187 5.56 -5.05 1.66
N LEU A 188 5.05 -4.22 0.75
CA LEU A 188 3.63 -3.97 0.59
C LEU A 188 2.97 -5.17 -0.08
N ILE A 189 1.68 -5.33 0.15
CA ILE A 189 0.86 -6.42 -0.35
C ILE A 189 -0.14 -5.83 -1.33
N GLU A 190 -0.13 -6.31 -2.57
CA GLU A 190 -1.10 -5.94 -3.59
C GLU A 190 -1.61 -7.20 -4.28
N ASN A 191 -2.91 -7.48 -4.15
CA ASN A 191 -3.53 -8.71 -4.68
C ASN A 191 -2.80 -10.01 -4.28
N ASP A 192 -2.44 -10.13 -2.99
CA ASP A 192 -1.65 -11.26 -2.42
C ASP A 192 -0.20 -11.39 -2.95
N VAL A 193 0.30 -10.38 -3.66
CA VAL A 193 1.68 -10.32 -4.18
C VAL A 193 2.50 -9.31 -3.38
N CYS A 194 3.77 -9.63 -3.08
CA CYS A 194 4.66 -8.68 -2.43
C CYS A 194 5.21 -7.68 -3.44
N VAL A 195 4.98 -6.39 -3.20
CA VAL A 195 5.45 -5.31 -4.06
C VAL A 195 6.24 -4.28 -3.24
N ARG A 196 7.30 -3.73 -3.85
CA ARG A 196 8.07 -2.63 -3.23
C ARG A 196 7.32 -1.32 -3.27
N HIS A 197 6.67 -1.05 -4.39
CA HIS A 197 5.78 0.08 -4.62
C HIS A 197 4.46 -0.47 -5.12
N CYS A 198 3.36 0.17 -4.71
CA CYS A 198 2.05 -0.16 -5.24
C CYS A 198 2.00 0.11 -6.75
N SER A 199 1.14 -0.62 -7.46
CA SER A 199 0.88 -0.39 -8.87
C SER A 199 0.38 1.04 -9.13
N GLU A 200 0.51 1.50 -10.37
CA GLU A 200 0.04 2.83 -10.76
C GLU A 200 -1.43 3.05 -10.37
N GLY A 201 -1.71 4.18 -9.70
CA GLY A 201 -3.04 4.47 -9.18
C GLY A 201 -3.34 3.84 -7.81
N HIS A 202 -2.38 3.16 -7.18
CA HIS A 202 -2.45 2.68 -5.81
C HIS A 202 -1.32 3.28 -4.95
N HIS A 203 -1.56 3.39 -3.65
CA HIS A 203 -0.60 3.87 -2.67
C HIS A 203 -0.71 3.06 -1.38
N TYR A 204 0.34 3.17 -0.57
CA TYR A 204 0.34 2.64 0.78
C TYR A 204 0.10 3.78 1.78
N ASP A 205 -0.81 3.55 2.72
CA ASP A 205 -1.06 4.46 3.83
C ASP A 205 -0.30 3.98 5.07
N ALA A 206 0.89 4.56 5.32
CA ALA A 206 1.72 4.21 6.46
C ALA A 206 1.07 4.50 7.82
N THR A 207 -0.02 5.28 7.88
CA THR A 207 -0.78 5.50 9.12
C THR A 207 -1.61 4.28 9.53
N LYS A 208 -1.92 3.40 8.59
CA LYS A 208 -2.69 2.16 8.84
C LYS A 208 -1.75 1.05 9.27
N ASP A 209 -2.19 0.20 10.20
CA ASP A 209 -1.39 -0.95 10.66
C ASP A 209 -1.40 -2.14 9.68
N VAL A 210 -1.69 -1.87 8.40
CA VAL A 210 -1.86 -2.86 7.34
C VAL A 210 -0.99 -2.43 6.16
N ARG A 211 -0.14 -3.33 5.65
CA ARG A 211 0.80 -3.06 4.55
C ARG A 211 0.18 -3.30 3.18
N GLU A 212 -1.12 -3.06 3.05
CA GLU A 212 -1.85 -3.30 1.81
C GLU A 212 -1.86 -2.05 0.93
N CYS A 213 -1.72 -2.26 -0.37
CA CYS A 213 -1.87 -1.22 -1.37
C CYS A 213 -3.35 -0.88 -1.57
N GLU A 214 -3.68 0.40 -1.48
CA GLU A 214 -5.03 0.93 -1.63
C GLU A 214 -5.09 1.87 -2.82
N LYS A 215 -6.27 2.04 -3.42
CA LYS A 215 -6.41 3.01 -4.53
C LYS A 215 -6.09 4.41 -4.05
N CYS A 216 -5.32 5.14 -4.85
CA CYS A 216 -5.00 6.52 -4.56
C CYS A 216 -6.26 7.36 -4.37
N PRO A 217 -6.23 8.32 -3.44
CA PRO A 217 -7.30 9.30 -3.33
C PRO A 217 -7.44 10.08 -4.64
N ASN A 218 -8.62 10.66 -4.85
CA ASN A 218 -8.93 11.43 -6.06
C ASN A 218 -7.96 12.61 -6.29
N SER A 219 -7.29 13.07 -5.24
CA SER A 219 -6.24 14.10 -5.25
C SER A 219 -4.94 13.64 -5.94
N GLY A 220 -4.76 12.35 -6.23
CA GLY A 220 -3.56 11.77 -6.83
C GLY A 220 -2.77 10.89 -5.85
N CYS A 221 -1.79 10.15 -6.38
CA CYS A 221 -0.89 9.33 -5.57
C CYS A 221 0.25 10.18 -4.98
N PRO A 222 0.68 9.92 -3.74
CA PRO A 222 1.86 10.57 -3.19
C PRO A 222 3.10 10.22 -4.03
N LYS A 223 3.96 11.21 -4.29
CA LYS A 223 5.21 10.98 -5.01
C LYS A 223 6.19 10.20 -4.12
N ILE A 224 6.55 8.99 -4.56
CA ILE A 224 7.54 8.13 -3.89
C ILE A 224 8.89 8.29 -4.57
N CYS A 225 9.93 8.49 -3.78
CA CYS A 225 11.30 8.67 -4.28
C CYS A 225 12.24 7.72 -3.58
N THR A 226 13.00 6.96 -4.37
CA THR A 226 13.93 5.96 -3.88
C THR A 226 15.27 6.59 -3.57
N VAL A 227 15.79 6.32 -2.37
CA VAL A 227 17.11 6.77 -1.95
C VAL A 227 17.94 5.54 -1.56
N ASP A 228 19.06 5.35 -2.24
CA ASP A 228 20.02 4.29 -1.95
C ASP A 228 21.38 4.91 -1.66
N GLY A 229 21.79 4.88 -0.38
CA GLY A 229 23.05 5.42 0.09
C GLY A 229 22.99 6.86 0.62
N PRO A 230 24.16 7.47 0.89
CA PRO A 230 24.27 8.84 1.36
C PRO A 230 23.68 9.87 0.40
N LEU A 231 23.07 10.93 0.95
CA LEU A 231 22.59 12.02 0.12
C LEU A 231 23.78 12.71 -0.56
N THR A 232 23.58 13.05 -1.84
CA THR A 232 24.47 13.92 -2.62
C THR A 232 23.65 15.05 -3.24
N ASN A 233 24.31 16.06 -3.79
CA ASN A 233 23.64 17.15 -4.51
C ASN A 233 22.85 16.65 -5.74
N GLU A 234 23.29 15.57 -6.37
CA GLU A 234 22.56 14.91 -7.46
C GLU A 234 21.29 14.23 -6.94
N THR A 235 21.38 13.51 -5.82
CA THR A 235 20.22 12.86 -5.21
C THR A 235 19.20 13.90 -4.73
N LEU A 236 19.62 15.00 -4.10
CA LEU A 236 18.67 16.04 -3.65
C LEU A 236 17.80 16.60 -4.78
N LYS A 237 18.36 16.77 -5.99
CA LYS A 237 17.60 17.25 -7.16
C LYS A 237 16.49 16.29 -7.58
N THR A 238 16.62 14.99 -7.33
CA THR A 238 15.58 14.01 -7.65
C THR A 238 14.47 13.96 -6.59
N LEU A 239 14.71 14.57 -5.43
CA LEU A 239 13.80 14.55 -4.28
C LEU A 239 12.75 15.67 -4.27
N GLU A 240 12.70 16.50 -5.31
CA GLU A 240 11.75 17.62 -5.38
C GLU A 240 10.29 17.15 -5.41
N GLY A 241 9.49 17.60 -4.44
CA GLY A 241 8.07 17.24 -4.31
C GLY A 241 7.81 15.81 -3.84
N CYS A 242 8.82 15.10 -3.30
CA CYS A 242 8.66 13.75 -2.79
C CYS A 242 7.97 13.76 -1.43
N GLU A 243 6.85 13.03 -1.33
CA GLU A 243 6.11 12.89 -0.06
C GLU A 243 6.55 11.67 0.74
N GLN A 244 7.09 10.65 0.07
CA GLN A 244 7.59 9.43 0.70
C GLN A 244 8.97 9.05 0.18
N ILE A 245 9.88 8.79 1.11
CA ILE A 245 11.20 8.24 0.82
C ILE A 245 11.15 6.73 0.97
N ASP A 246 11.39 6.03 -0.14
CA ASP A 246 11.67 4.60 -0.13
C ASP A 246 13.17 4.39 0.08
N GLY A 247 13.58 4.22 1.33
CA GLY A 247 14.98 4.11 1.72
C GLY A 247 15.28 4.88 2.99
N HIS A 248 16.54 5.27 3.14
CA HIS A 248 17.06 6.02 4.28
C HIS A 248 17.52 7.42 3.86
N LEU A 249 17.57 8.32 4.84
CA LEU A 249 18.22 9.62 4.68
C LEU A 249 19.51 9.62 5.51
N ILE A 250 20.65 9.68 4.83
CA ILE A 250 21.97 9.84 5.46
C ILE A 250 22.49 11.22 5.09
N ILE A 251 22.40 12.16 6.03
CA ILE A 251 22.84 13.55 5.91
C ILE A 251 24.20 13.68 6.63
N GLN A 252 25.24 13.97 5.87
CA GLN A 252 26.64 14.08 6.32
C GLN A 252 27.27 15.37 5.80
N ASP A 253 28.52 15.65 6.19
CA ASP A 253 29.25 16.89 5.90
C ASP A 253 29.06 17.40 4.45
N GLY A 254 28.80 18.70 4.29
CA GLY A 254 28.83 19.37 2.98
C GLY A 254 27.50 19.91 2.44
N PHE A 255 26.40 19.83 3.21
CA PHE A 255 25.13 20.47 2.85
C PHE A 255 24.92 21.79 3.59
N GLU A 256 24.43 22.79 2.87
CA GLU A 256 23.85 23.98 3.49
C GLU A 256 22.38 23.71 3.83
N TYR A 257 21.83 24.47 4.79
CA TYR A 257 20.43 24.33 5.19
C TYR A 257 19.47 24.49 4.00
N GLU A 258 19.81 25.36 3.04
CA GLU A 258 19.00 25.65 1.86
C GLU A 258 18.89 24.45 0.91
N ASP A 259 19.94 23.64 0.79
CA ASP A 259 19.97 22.45 -0.07
C ASP A 259 18.94 21.41 0.39
N LEU A 260 18.71 21.33 1.70
CA LEU A 260 17.85 20.34 2.31
C LEU A 260 16.37 20.73 2.31
N LYS A 261 16.01 21.97 1.95
CA LYS A 261 14.59 22.40 1.89
C LYS A 261 13.75 21.58 0.92
N VAL A 262 14.36 20.92 -0.05
CA VAL A 262 13.69 19.97 -0.94
C VAL A 262 12.96 18.86 -0.16
N LEU A 263 13.46 18.51 1.03
CA LEU A 263 12.90 17.51 1.93
C LEU A 263 11.69 18.02 2.72
N GLU A 264 11.32 19.31 2.64
CA GLU A 264 10.18 19.85 3.39
C GLU A 264 8.86 19.17 3.03
N THR A 265 8.73 18.60 1.84
CA THR A 265 7.52 17.88 1.39
C THR A 265 7.45 16.44 1.93
N VAL A 266 8.55 15.90 2.45
CA VAL A 266 8.64 14.52 2.91
C VAL A 266 7.83 14.31 4.18
N LYS A 267 6.91 13.34 4.13
CA LYS A 267 6.03 12.93 5.23
C LYS A 267 6.41 11.57 5.80
N ILE A 268 6.99 10.68 4.99
CA ILE A 268 7.27 9.30 5.39
C ILE A 268 8.69 8.92 4.97
N VAL A 269 9.46 8.31 5.88
CA VAL A 269 10.73 7.63 5.58
C VAL A 269 10.60 6.16 5.97
N SER A 270 10.84 5.28 5.01
CA SER A 270 10.55 3.85 5.18
C SER A 270 11.65 3.07 5.92
N GLU A 271 12.90 3.56 5.92
CA GLU A 271 14.00 2.96 6.68
C GLU A 271 14.40 3.84 7.87
N TYR A 272 15.57 4.48 7.84
CA TYR A 272 16.11 5.26 8.95
C TYR A 272 16.62 6.64 8.50
N ILE A 273 16.80 7.54 9.46
CA ILE A 273 17.39 8.87 9.27
C ILE A 273 18.65 8.99 10.11
N THR A 274 19.73 9.46 9.49
CA THR A 274 21.03 9.70 10.12
C THR A 274 21.48 11.10 9.77
N ILE A 275 21.77 11.93 10.78
CA ILE A 275 22.28 13.29 10.63
C ILE A 275 23.54 13.41 11.45
N VAL A 276 24.67 13.65 10.79
CA VAL A 276 25.98 13.63 11.43
C VAL A 276 26.76 14.88 11.04
N LYS A 277 27.37 15.54 12.04
CA LYS A 277 28.29 16.67 11.86
C LYS A 277 27.72 17.86 11.07
N GLN A 278 26.43 18.13 11.22
CA GLN A 278 25.79 19.28 10.58
C GLN A 278 25.86 20.52 11.46
N ASP A 279 25.86 21.69 10.80
CA ASP A 279 25.99 22.99 11.48
C ASP A 279 24.69 23.80 11.51
N PHE A 280 23.55 23.11 11.46
CA PHE A 280 22.22 23.74 11.43
C PHE A 280 21.74 24.13 12.81
N PHE A 281 20.89 25.18 12.87
CA PHE A 281 20.21 25.58 14.10
C PHE A 281 19.03 24.64 14.45
N ASP A 282 18.28 24.23 13.42
CA ASP A 282 17.12 23.35 13.54
C ASP A 282 17.00 22.37 12.35
N LEU A 283 15.99 21.47 12.41
CA LEU A 283 15.68 20.52 11.34
C LEU A 283 14.34 20.83 10.64
N LYS A 284 13.92 22.09 10.53
CA LYS A 284 12.62 22.44 9.92
C LYS A 284 12.50 22.04 8.45
N PHE A 285 13.60 21.72 7.77
CA PHE A 285 13.58 21.05 6.48
C PHE A 285 12.90 19.65 6.51
N LEU A 286 12.65 19.09 7.70
CA LEU A 286 11.85 17.87 7.93
C LEU A 286 10.56 18.15 8.75
N LYS A 287 10.07 19.40 8.80
CA LYS A 287 8.91 19.80 9.63
C LYS A 287 7.62 19.00 9.36
N ASN A 288 7.46 18.49 8.13
CA ASN A 288 6.30 17.70 7.70
C ASN A 288 6.49 16.19 7.85
N LEU A 289 7.65 15.72 8.33
CA LEU A 289 7.91 14.31 8.58
C LEU A 289 6.95 13.79 9.65
N GLN A 290 6.15 12.79 9.31
CA GLN A 290 5.12 12.22 10.18
C GLN A 290 5.51 10.83 10.71
N ILE A 291 6.09 9.99 9.84
CA ILE A 291 6.31 8.57 10.13
C ILE A 291 7.71 8.14 9.72
N ILE A 292 8.38 7.41 10.61
CA ILE A 292 9.56 6.61 10.29
C ILE A 292 9.24 5.14 10.53
N GLU A 293 9.21 4.33 9.47
CA GLU A 293 8.76 2.94 9.58
C GLU A 293 9.82 2.01 10.19
N GLY A 294 11.10 2.27 9.92
CA GLY A 294 12.20 1.46 10.44
C GLY A 294 12.28 0.07 9.80
N ARG A 295 11.95 -0.10 8.51
CA ARG A 295 12.13 -1.40 7.82
C ARG A 295 13.60 -1.88 7.82
N LYS A 296 14.53 -0.94 7.94
CA LYS A 296 15.94 -1.16 8.26
C LYS A 296 16.39 -0.17 9.32
N HIS A 297 17.46 -0.49 10.04
CA HIS A 297 18.03 0.35 11.09
C HIS A 297 19.52 0.60 10.87
N HIS A 298 19.95 1.84 11.11
CA HIS A 298 21.36 2.20 11.19
C HIS A 298 22.02 1.43 12.34
N ASN A 299 23.17 0.79 12.06
CA ASN A 299 23.88 -0.07 13.00
C ASN A 299 22.98 -1.12 13.68
N MET A 300 22.00 -1.66 12.95
CA MET A 300 21.05 -2.70 13.39
C MET A 300 20.14 -2.30 14.57
N ARG A 301 20.10 -1.02 14.95
CA ARG A 301 19.31 -0.56 16.12
C ARG A 301 18.62 0.78 15.92
N TRP A 302 19.28 1.74 15.28
CA TRP A 302 18.85 3.12 15.30
C TRP A 302 18.03 3.47 14.07
N VAL A 303 16.84 4.03 14.29
CA VAL A 303 15.94 4.49 13.22
C VAL A 303 15.99 6.00 13.03
N LEU A 304 16.37 6.73 14.08
CA LEU A 304 16.75 8.14 14.04
C LEU A 304 18.05 8.29 14.83
N ALA A 305 19.08 8.81 14.17
CA ALA A 305 20.41 8.98 14.73
C ALA A 305 20.92 10.39 14.42
N ILE A 306 21.13 11.21 15.45
CA ILE A 306 21.62 12.59 15.31
C ILE A 306 22.86 12.75 16.19
N TYR A 307 24.01 13.00 15.56
CA TYR A 307 25.30 13.05 16.24
C TYR A 307 26.15 14.25 15.84
N GLN A 308 26.86 14.83 16.81
CA GLN A 308 27.91 15.84 16.57
C GLN A 308 27.41 17.10 15.84
N CYS A 309 26.14 17.47 16.02
CA CYS A 309 25.56 18.69 15.45
C CYS A 309 25.58 19.80 16.51
N ASP A 310 26.75 20.42 16.72
CA ASP A 310 27.01 21.29 17.87
C ASP A 310 26.22 22.61 17.86
N ASN A 311 25.83 23.09 16.68
CA ASN A 311 25.01 24.29 16.53
C ASN A 311 23.50 24.00 16.56
N LEU A 312 23.10 22.73 16.61
CA LEU A 312 21.69 22.32 16.68
C LEU A 312 21.12 22.66 18.05
N VAL A 313 20.04 23.45 18.09
CA VAL A 313 19.37 23.90 19.33
C VAL A 313 17.98 23.29 19.46
N GLU A 314 17.25 23.16 18.36
CA GLU A 314 15.86 22.67 18.34
C GLU A 314 15.72 21.60 17.25
N LEU A 315 14.90 20.57 17.47
CA LEU A 315 14.64 19.58 16.41
C LEU A 315 13.53 20.04 15.46
N ASN A 316 12.50 20.71 15.98
CA ASN A 316 11.31 21.16 15.24
C ASN A 316 10.68 20.10 14.31
N LEU A 317 10.67 18.83 14.74
CA LEU A 317 10.00 17.72 14.04
C LEU A 317 8.50 17.69 14.39
N ASN A 318 7.82 18.83 14.19
CA ASN A 318 6.51 19.10 14.77
C ASN A 318 5.42 18.11 14.32
N SER A 319 5.53 17.55 13.11
CA SER A 319 4.58 16.58 12.57
C SER A 319 4.86 15.13 12.95
N LEU A 320 6.00 14.83 13.59
CA LEU A 320 6.43 13.46 13.87
C LEU A 320 5.53 12.82 14.93
N LYS A 321 4.78 11.82 14.49
CA LYS A 321 3.73 11.17 15.29
C LYS A 321 3.99 9.68 15.52
N LEU A 322 4.76 9.01 14.65
CA LEU A 322 4.97 7.57 14.73
C LEU A 322 6.36 7.13 14.28
N ILE A 323 7.00 6.31 15.12
CA ILE A 323 8.16 5.48 14.80
C ILE A 323 7.75 4.03 15.06
N ARG A 324 7.61 3.23 14.00
CA ARG A 324 7.06 1.86 14.12
C ARG A 324 8.03 0.90 14.80
N THR A 325 9.29 0.89 14.36
CA THR A 325 10.31 -0.03 14.87
C THR A 325 11.67 0.66 15.04
N GLY A 326 12.56 0.04 15.82
CA GLY A 326 13.89 0.58 16.13
C GLY A 326 13.91 1.49 17.35
N SER A 327 15.07 2.11 17.58
CA SER A 327 15.34 3.05 18.68
C SER A 327 15.86 4.39 18.16
N VAL A 328 15.76 5.44 18.98
CA VAL A 328 16.28 6.77 18.68
C VAL A 328 17.57 7.01 19.46
N ILE A 329 18.57 7.64 18.84
CA ILE A 329 19.77 8.11 19.51
C ILE A 329 20.12 9.53 19.09
N ILE A 330 20.26 10.40 20.08
CA ILE A 330 20.59 11.81 19.90
C ILE A 330 21.67 12.10 20.93
N ALA A 331 22.91 12.19 20.48
CA ALA A 331 24.07 12.30 21.36
C ALA A 331 25.12 13.25 20.79
N ASP A 332 25.95 13.80 21.66
CA ASP A 332 27.02 14.74 21.28
C ASP A 332 26.52 15.98 20.51
N ASN A 333 25.31 16.47 20.82
CA ASN A 333 24.77 17.72 20.30
C ASN A 333 24.75 18.76 21.43
N HIS A 334 25.87 19.46 21.62
CA HIS A 334 26.14 20.21 22.86
C HIS A 334 25.19 21.37 23.16
N ARG A 335 24.52 21.95 22.14
CA ARG A 335 23.54 23.04 22.32
C ARG A 335 22.09 22.61 22.19
N LEU A 336 21.84 21.33 21.89
CA LEU A 336 20.49 20.85 21.67
C LEU A 336 19.68 20.99 22.97
N CYS A 337 18.46 21.49 22.81
CA CYS A 337 17.50 21.74 23.88
C CYS A 337 16.16 21.06 23.55
N TYR A 338 15.25 21.02 24.53
CA TYR A 338 13.86 20.54 24.43
C TYR A 338 13.64 19.05 24.13
N VAL A 339 14.63 18.35 23.55
CA VAL A 339 14.52 16.93 23.18
C VAL A 339 14.15 16.01 24.36
N GLY A 340 14.57 16.37 25.58
CA GLY A 340 14.21 15.66 26.81
C GLY A 340 12.77 15.87 27.27
N THR A 341 12.09 16.92 26.78
CA THR A 341 10.68 17.20 27.11
C THR A 341 9.71 16.34 26.30
N VAL A 342 10.14 15.85 25.14
CA VAL A 342 9.29 15.12 24.20
C VAL A 342 8.92 13.76 24.80
N ASP A 343 7.62 13.48 24.83
CA ASP A 343 7.09 12.17 25.25
C ASP A 343 7.31 11.10 24.16
N TRP A 344 8.56 10.61 24.08
CA TRP A 344 9.00 9.60 23.11
C TRP A 344 8.23 8.27 23.20
N GLU A 345 7.67 7.93 24.38
CA GLU A 345 6.92 6.69 24.58
C GLU A 345 5.62 6.63 23.77
N THR A 346 5.09 7.80 23.37
CA THR A 346 3.92 7.87 22.49
C THR A 346 4.26 7.92 21.00
N ILE A 347 5.52 8.19 20.66
CA ILE A 347 5.98 8.21 19.26
C ILE A 347 6.48 6.82 18.86
N ILE A 348 7.23 6.17 19.76
CA ILE A 348 7.89 4.89 19.46
C ILE A 348 6.99 3.72 19.85
N GLN A 349 6.57 2.93 18.86
CA GLN A 349 5.68 1.79 19.07
C GLN A 349 6.42 0.52 19.57
N SER A 350 7.74 0.44 19.38
CA SER A 350 8.54 -0.74 19.71
C SER A 350 8.61 -1.00 21.23
N LYS A 351 8.47 -2.27 21.65
CA LYS A 351 8.62 -2.69 23.05
C LYS A 351 10.04 -3.21 23.29
N GLY A 352 10.95 -2.35 23.73
CA GLY A 352 12.33 -2.67 24.07
C GLY A 352 13.02 -1.53 24.82
N ASP A 353 14.22 -1.76 25.38
CA ASP A 353 14.98 -0.79 26.18
C ASP A 353 15.31 0.46 25.34
N GLN A 354 14.47 1.49 25.50
CA GLN A 354 14.51 2.74 24.77
C GLN A 354 15.69 3.56 25.29
N GLY A 355 16.71 3.78 24.46
CA GLY A 355 17.74 4.78 24.78
C GLY A 355 17.06 6.15 24.86
N LYS A 356 16.85 6.68 26.07
CA LYS A 356 16.27 8.01 26.27
C LYS A 356 17.36 9.07 26.07
N PRO A 357 17.10 10.18 25.38
CA PRO A 357 18.03 11.32 25.33
C PRO A 357 18.29 11.84 26.74
N ILE A 358 19.56 11.93 27.16
CA ILE A 358 19.96 12.42 28.48
C ILE A 358 20.36 13.89 28.33
N GLN A 359 19.43 14.83 28.57
CA GLN A 359 19.72 16.27 28.63
C GLN A 359 18.88 16.96 29.71
N GLU A 360 19.38 18.09 30.22
CA GLU A 360 18.69 18.91 31.23
C GLU A 360 17.37 19.46 30.67
N GLU A 361 16.29 19.34 31.45
CA GLU A 361 14.95 19.78 31.09
C GLU A 361 14.89 21.32 30.92
N GLN A 362 14.82 21.80 29.68
CA GLN A 362 14.39 23.16 29.37
C GLN A 362 12.87 23.21 29.27
N ILE A 363 12.27 24.34 29.66
CA ILE A 363 10.81 24.47 29.80
C ILE A 363 10.20 24.87 28.45
N CYS A 364 9.24 24.09 27.97
CA CYS A 364 8.41 24.42 26.81
C CYS A 364 7.61 25.72 26.99
N ASP A 365 7.04 26.24 25.90
CA ASP A 365 6.07 27.33 26.01
C ASP A 365 4.96 26.98 27.03
N PRO A 366 4.52 27.93 27.89
CA PRO A 366 3.47 27.69 28.88
C PRO A 366 2.13 27.22 28.28
N ASN A 367 1.92 27.38 26.97
CA ASN A 367 0.74 26.90 26.27
C ASN A 367 0.88 25.45 25.79
N CYS A 368 2.05 24.80 25.95
CA CYS A 368 2.21 23.37 25.69
C CYS A 368 1.68 22.51 26.85
N ASN A 369 1.12 21.35 26.54
CA ASN A 369 0.71 20.37 27.55
C ASN A 369 1.89 19.51 28.03
N SER A 370 1.62 18.45 28.79
CA SER A 370 2.65 17.58 29.35
C SER A 370 3.31 16.62 28.35
N ARG A 371 2.96 16.65 27.06
CA ARG A 371 3.57 15.83 26.00
C ARG A 371 4.89 16.39 25.47
N GLY A 372 5.28 17.57 25.92
CA GLY A 372 6.52 18.25 25.54
C GLY A 372 6.41 19.13 24.30
N CYS A 373 7.57 19.54 23.81
CA CYS A 373 7.72 20.41 22.65
C CYS A 373 9.00 20.08 21.87
N TRP A 374 9.01 20.39 20.59
CA TRP A 374 10.16 20.19 19.70
C TRP A 374 11.10 21.40 19.61
N GLY A 375 10.70 22.51 20.23
CA GLY A 375 11.34 23.82 20.19
C GLY A 375 10.67 24.79 21.18
N ARG A 376 11.12 26.04 21.20
CA ARG A 376 10.68 27.03 22.20
C ARG A 376 9.29 27.60 21.96
N GLN A 377 8.85 27.68 20.71
CA GLN A 377 7.70 28.50 20.35
C GLN A 377 6.36 27.80 20.64
N PRO A 378 5.25 28.54 20.78
CA PRO A 378 3.92 27.94 20.97
C PRO A 378 3.43 27.07 19.80
N GLU A 379 4.00 27.21 18.61
CA GLU A 379 3.79 26.32 17.45
C GLU A 379 4.64 25.03 17.49
N ASP A 380 5.63 24.93 18.38
CA ASP A 380 6.48 23.76 18.54
C ASP A 380 5.96 22.78 19.61
N CYS A 381 4.83 23.11 20.23
CA CYS A 381 4.16 22.22 21.16
C CYS A 381 3.74 20.94 20.44
N ARG A 382 3.99 19.78 21.08
CA ARG A 382 3.43 18.51 20.62
C ARG A 382 1.91 18.55 20.63
N GLU A 383 1.35 19.11 21.69
CA GLU A 383 -0.08 19.32 21.87
C GLU A 383 -0.32 20.57 22.73
N CYS A 384 -1.38 21.33 22.42
CA CYS A 384 -1.75 22.51 23.19
C CYS A 384 -2.37 22.13 24.53
N ARG A 385 -2.01 22.88 25.58
CA ARG A 385 -2.58 22.78 26.92
C ARG A 385 -4.04 23.17 26.98
N THR A 386 -4.41 24.19 26.21
CA THR A 386 -5.75 24.77 26.23
C THR A 386 -6.31 24.87 24.82
N TRP A 387 -5.77 25.76 24.01
CA TRP A 387 -6.31 26.07 22.69
C TRP A 387 -5.25 26.00 21.61
N ASN A 388 -5.62 25.43 20.47
CA ASN A 388 -4.84 25.46 19.25
C ASN A 388 -5.48 26.47 18.29
N ASN A 389 -4.76 27.56 18.00
CA ASN A 389 -5.18 28.55 17.04
C ASN A 389 -4.42 28.33 15.74
N MET A 390 -4.94 27.45 14.87
CA MET A 390 -4.38 27.18 13.53
C MET A 390 -2.89 26.79 13.56
N GLY A 391 -2.50 25.90 14.48
CA GLY A 391 -1.12 25.42 14.64
C GLY A 391 -0.31 26.15 15.72
N THR A 392 -0.83 27.21 16.32
CA THR A 392 -0.15 27.93 17.43
C THR A 392 -0.94 27.77 18.72
N CYS A 393 -0.29 27.27 19.78
CA CYS A 393 -0.95 27.14 21.08
C CYS A 393 -1.13 28.49 21.78
N VAL A 394 -2.36 28.79 22.22
CA VAL A 394 -2.69 30.07 22.87
C VAL A 394 -3.46 29.85 24.17
N SER A 395 -3.27 30.76 25.14
CA SER A 395 -3.94 30.69 26.44
C SER A 395 -5.41 31.10 26.43
N LYS A 396 -5.83 31.88 25.42
CA LYS A 396 -7.21 32.37 25.23
C LYS A 396 -7.50 32.49 23.74
N CYS A 397 -8.66 31.99 23.28
CA CYS A 397 -9.14 32.18 21.91
C CYS A 397 -9.73 33.58 21.71
N ASP A 398 -9.32 34.30 20.67
CA ASP A 398 -9.94 35.58 20.31
C ASP A 398 -11.14 35.38 19.35
N THR A 399 -12.30 35.87 19.79
CA THR A 399 -13.58 36.18 19.08
C THR A 399 -14.38 35.10 18.34
N ILE A 400 -13.79 34.02 17.83
CA ILE A 400 -14.54 33.05 17.00
C ILE A 400 -14.90 31.76 17.77
N GLY A 401 -14.23 31.52 18.90
CA GLY A 401 -14.49 30.46 19.88
C GLY A 401 -14.08 29.07 19.39
N CYS A 402 -13.60 28.22 20.29
CA CYS A 402 -13.26 26.83 20.04
C CYS A 402 -13.85 25.95 21.16
N THR A 403 -14.00 24.66 20.91
CA THR A 403 -14.38 23.63 21.90
C THR A 403 -13.24 22.64 22.19
N GLY A 404 -12.10 22.73 21.49
CA GLY A 404 -10.89 21.95 21.78
C GLY A 404 -9.67 22.40 20.98
N SER A 405 -8.65 21.53 20.91
CA SER A 405 -7.33 21.79 20.33
C SER A 405 -7.16 21.33 18.87
N ASP A 406 -8.23 20.83 18.24
CA ASP A 406 -8.24 20.50 16.82
C ASP A 406 -8.41 21.78 15.97
N SER A 407 -7.91 21.76 14.74
CA SER A 407 -8.10 22.82 13.74
C SER A 407 -9.38 22.63 12.90
N ASN A 408 -10.07 21.51 13.10
CA ASN A 408 -11.35 21.20 12.46
C ASN A 408 -12.49 22.08 13.00
N LEU A 409 -13.47 22.40 12.16
CA LEU A 409 -14.70 23.07 12.53
C LEU A 409 -15.63 22.07 13.26
N GLY A 410 -16.02 22.38 14.49
CA GLY A 410 -16.93 21.59 15.31
C GLY A 410 -16.40 21.22 16.70
N LEU A 411 -16.97 20.17 17.27
CA LEU A 411 -16.62 19.66 18.60
C LEU A 411 -15.16 19.18 18.65
N GLY A 412 -14.41 19.66 19.65
CA GLY A 412 -12.98 19.35 19.78
C GLY A 412 -12.07 20.28 18.99
N GLY A 413 -12.62 21.19 18.18
CA GLY A 413 -11.88 22.18 17.40
C GLY A 413 -12.51 23.58 17.43
N CYS A 414 -12.61 24.26 16.29
CA CYS A 414 -13.11 25.63 16.18
C CYS A 414 -14.64 25.67 16.13
N ASN A 415 -15.27 26.62 16.83
CA ASN A 415 -16.72 26.82 16.77
C ASN A 415 -17.15 27.47 15.44
N LYS A 416 -16.30 28.33 14.90
CA LYS A 416 -16.45 28.99 13.59
C LYS A 416 -15.07 29.18 12.96
N CYS A 417 -15.00 29.33 11.64
CA CYS A 417 -13.79 29.69 10.90
C CYS A 417 -14.05 30.92 10.06
N LYS A 418 -13.07 31.82 9.89
CA LYS A 418 -13.18 32.88 8.87
C LYS A 418 -13.05 32.29 7.47
N TYR A 419 -11.96 31.54 7.25
CA TYR A 419 -11.72 30.77 6.04
C TYR A 419 -11.63 29.29 6.38
N ALA A 420 -11.96 28.40 5.45
CA ALA A 420 -11.84 26.96 5.66
C ALA A 420 -11.43 26.21 4.40
N VAL A 421 -11.10 24.92 4.54
CA VAL A 421 -11.02 23.94 3.46
C VAL A 421 -12.00 22.82 3.78
N LYS A 422 -12.71 22.34 2.76
CA LYS A 422 -13.65 21.23 2.86
C LYS A 422 -13.10 20.05 2.07
N TYR A 423 -12.76 18.99 2.78
CA TYR A 423 -12.29 17.75 2.17
C TYR A 423 -13.46 16.86 1.74
N LEU A 424 -13.22 15.97 0.78
CA LEU A 424 -14.22 15.03 0.26
C LEU A 424 -14.83 14.11 1.33
N ASN A 425 -14.10 13.84 2.42
CA ASN A 425 -14.59 13.07 3.56
C ASN A 425 -15.55 13.87 4.48
N GLY A 426 -15.87 15.11 4.12
CA GLY A 426 -16.74 16.01 4.89
C GLY A 426 -16.03 16.78 6.01
N THR A 427 -14.72 16.56 6.21
CA THR A 427 -13.95 17.29 7.21
C THR A 427 -13.76 18.73 6.76
N VAL A 428 -14.06 19.67 7.65
CA VAL A 428 -13.87 21.10 7.42
C VAL A 428 -12.78 21.59 8.37
N GLN A 429 -11.69 22.10 7.82
CA GLN A 429 -10.56 22.60 8.61
C GLN A 429 -10.44 24.11 8.42
N CYS A 430 -10.23 24.85 9.51
CA CYS A 430 -10.05 26.30 9.41
C CYS A 430 -8.71 26.66 8.74
N LEU A 431 -8.72 27.70 7.89
CA LEU A 431 -7.54 28.23 7.22
C LEU A 431 -7.22 29.66 7.68
N LYS A 432 -5.96 30.05 7.49
CA LYS A 432 -5.47 31.41 7.72
C LYS A 432 -5.11 32.07 6.39
N ALA A 433 -5.59 33.28 6.15
CA ALA A 433 -5.21 34.04 4.96
C ALA A 433 -5.28 35.54 5.20
N THR A 434 -4.52 36.31 4.41
CA THR A 434 -4.60 37.77 4.41
C THR A 434 -5.90 38.29 3.77
N GLY A 435 -6.49 37.52 2.85
CA GLY A 435 -7.78 37.83 2.25
C GLY A 435 -8.40 36.64 1.51
N THR A 436 -9.67 36.80 1.14
CA THR A 436 -10.49 35.75 0.49
C THR A 436 -9.85 35.23 -0.80
N ASN A 437 -9.34 36.11 -1.65
CA ASN A 437 -8.81 35.75 -2.97
C ASN A 437 -7.47 35.01 -2.94
N SER A 438 -6.76 35.03 -1.81
CA SER A 438 -5.46 34.37 -1.66
C SER A 438 -5.52 33.14 -0.76
N VAL A 439 -6.69 32.81 -0.20
CA VAL A 439 -6.79 31.79 0.86
C VAL A 439 -6.28 30.42 0.44
N CYS A 440 -6.70 29.91 -0.73
CA CYS A 440 -6.25 28.58 -1.16
C CYS A 440 -4.75 28.60 -1.50
N MET A 441 -4.26 29.65 -2.16
CA MET A 441 -2.85 29.80 -2.53
C MET A 441 -1.93 29.92 -1.31
N GLU A 442 -2.27 30.75 -0.32
CA GLU A 442 -1.48 30.93 0.91
C GLU A 442 -1.41 29.66 1.78
N ASN A 443 -2.34 28.71 1.58
CA ASN A 443 -2.39 27.43 2.29
C ASN A 443 -1.93 26.24 1.42
N ASN A 444 -1.24 26.49 0.30
CA ASN A 444 -0.74 25.46 -0.62
C ASN A 444 -1.84 24.53 -1.19
N LEU A 445 -3.03 25.08 -1.43
CA LEU A 445 -4.20 24.37 -1.98
C LEU A 445 -4.39 24.73 -3.47
N GLU A 446 -3.37 24.48 -4.30
CA GLU A 446 -3.37 24.88 -5.72
C GLU A 446 -4.43 24.17 -6.58
N HIS A 447 -4.87 22.97 -6.17
CA HIS A 447 -5.93 22.19 -6.83
C HIS A 447 -7.33 22.49 -6.27
N PHE A 448 -7.47 23.59 -5.53
CA PHE A 448 -8.74 24.00 -4.94
C PHE A 448 -9.18 25.33 -5.51
N HIS A 449 -10.49 25.54 -5.58
CA HIS A 449 -11.09 26.82 -5.90
C HIS A 449 -11.77 27.41 -4.67
N ILE A 450 -11.89 28.74 -4.67
CA ILE A 450 -12.60 29.46 -3.62
C ILE A 450 -14.10 29.30 -3.88
N HIS A 451 -14.84 28.83 -2.89
CA HIS A 451 -16.29 28.77 -2.89
C HIS A 451 -16.84 29.74 -1.83
N PRO A 452 -17.80 30.62 -2.18
CA PRO A 452 -18.46 31.49 -1.21
C PRO A 452 -19.46 30.69 -0.37
N MET A 453 -19.40 30.87 0.95
CA MET A 453 -20.32 30.36 1.99
C MET A 453 -21.41 29.33 1.59
N ASP A 454 -21.19 28.06 1.93
CA ASP A 454 -22.24 27.02 2.01
C ASP A 454 -22.16 26.17 3.30
N ILE A 455 -21.11 26.35 4.12
CA ILE A 455 -20.85 25.57 5.34
C ILE A 455 -21.26 26.35 6.59
N ASP A 456 -22.11 25.76 7.43
CA ASP A 456 -22.47 26.34 8.72
C ASP A 456 -21.23 26.44 9.62
N GLY A 457 -20.94 27.66 10.10
CA GLY A 457 -19.75 27.98 10.89
C GLY A 457 -18.59 28.62 10.11
N VAL A 458 -18.64 28.68 8.77
CA VAL A 458 -17.66 29.44 7.97
C VAL A 458 -18.17 30.86 7.69
N THR A 459 -17.39 31.89 8.02
CA THR A 459 -17.86 33.29 8.02
C THR A 459 -17.39 34.14 6.84
N ASP A 460 -16.62 33.61 5.89
CA ASP A 460 -16.19 34.36 4.69
C ASP A 460 -16.21 33.45 3.44
N SER A 461 -15.29 32.49 3.36
CA SER A 461 -15.20 31.55 2.22
C SER A 461 -14.51 30.24 2.60
N HIS A 462 -14.62 29.23 1.74
CA HIS A 462 -13.83 28.01 1.88
C HIS A 462 -13.23 27.55 0.56
N CYS A 463 -12.19 26.73 0.64
CA CYS A 463 -11.56 26.05 -0.50
C CYS A 463 -12.25 24.71 -0.73
N GLU A 464 -12.63 24.43 -1.98
CA GLU A 464 -13.12 23.13 -2.43
C GLU A 464 -12.25 22.56 -3.54
N GLU A 465 -12.08 21.25 -3.56
CA GLU A 465 -11.27 20.57 -4.57
C GLU A 465 -11.84 20.78 -5.97
N CYS A 466 -10.96 21.01 -6.94
CA CYS A 466 -11.30 20.94 -8.34
C CYS A 466 -11.65 19.51 -8.76
N HIS A 467 -12.31 19.35 -9.91
CA HIS A 467 -12.54 18.01 -10.44
C HIS A 467 -11.19 17.31 -10.70
N PRO A 468 -11.03 16.00 -10.43
CA PRO A 468 -9.74 15.30 -10.52
C PRO A 468 -9.00 15.38 -11.86
N PHE A 469 -9.71 15.71 -12.94
CA PHE A 469 -9.19 15.86 -14.30
C PHE A 469 -8.72 17.28 -14.63
N CYS A 470 -8.86 18.21 -13.69
CA CYS A 470 -8.42 19.60 -13.77
C CYS A 470 -7.14 19.82 -12.96
N THR A 471 -6.18 20.58 -13.47
CA THR A 471 -5.06 21.12 -12.69
C THR A 471 -5.51 22.28 -11.82
N THR A 472 -6.31 23.19 -12.38
CA THR A 472 -6.96 24.30 -11.68
C THR A 472 -8.40 24.46 -12.17
N CYS A 473 -9.24 25.15 -11.40
CA CYS A 473 -10.63 25.40 -11.76
C CYS A 473 -11.17 26.66 -11.07
N SER A 474 -12.32 27.15 -11.53
CA SER A 474 -13.09 28.23 -10.89
C SER A 474 -14.30 27.69 -10.11
N THR A 475 -14.87 26.57 -10.54
CA THR A 475 -15.92 25.82 -9.83
C THR A 475 -15.73 24.31 -10.04
N TYR A 476 -16.39 23.49 -9.23
CA TYR A 476 -16.35 22.04 -9.42
C TYR A 476 -16.99 21.62 -10.75
N GLY A 477 -16.20 20.93 -11.58
CA GLY A 477 -16.66 20.29 -12.81
C GLY A 477 -15.54 20.13 -13.82
N ARG A 478 -15.85 19.48 -14.95
CA ARG A 478 -14.87 19.11 -15.99
C ARG A 478 -14.84 20.07 -17.17
N ASN A 479 -15.79 20.99 -17.27
CA ASN A 479 -15.92 21.83 -18.45
C ASN A 479 -14.92 22.99 -18.37
N LYS A 480 -14.13 23.21 -19.42
CA LYS A 480 -13.14 24.29 -19.43
C LYS A 480 -13.79 25.66 -19.33
N ASN A 481 -14.83 25.90 -20.11
CA ASN A 481 -15.52 27.19 -20.16
C ASN A 481 -16.50 27.36 -18.99
N GLY A 482 -17.26 26.31 -18.67
CA GLY A 482 -18.28 26.36 -17.62
C GLY A 482 -17.70 26.35 -16.20
N ASN A 483 -16.61 25.61 -15.98
CA ASN A 483 -16.01 25.44 -14.66
C ASN A 483 -14.62 26.09 -14.52
N GLY A 484 -14.08 26.70 -15.59
CA GLY A 484 -12.71 27.20 -15.60
C GLY A 484 -11.66 26.09 -15.47
N CYS A 485 -12.04 24.83 -15.75
CA CYS A 485 -11.19 23.67 -15.57
C CYS A 485 -10.02 23.70 -16.57
N VAL A 486 -8.78 23.58 -16.10
CA VAL A 486 -7.60 23.43 -16.96
C VAL A 486 -7.23 21.95 -17.03
N CYS A 487 -7.31 21.31 -18.21
CA CYS A 487 -7.17 19.85 -18.32
C CYS A 487 -5.77 19.35 -17.97
N LYS A 488 -5.69 18.24 -17.23
CA LYS A 488 -4.43 17.56 -16.91
C LYS A 488 -3.76 16.87 -18.11
N GLN A 489 -4.54 16.11 -18.89
CA GLN A 489 -4.02 15.26 -19.97
C GLN A 489 -4.75 15.49 -21.29
N PHE A 490 -6.05 15.20 -21.34
CA PHE A 490 -6.80 15.28 -22.58
C PHE A 490 -8.03 16.17 -22.48
N GLU A 491 -8.38 16.74 -23.62
CA GLU A 491 -9.55 17.58 -23.82
C GLU A 491 -10.50 16.90 -24.81
N TYR A 492 -11.72 16.58 -24.38
CA TYR A 492 -12.74 15.99 -25.24
C TYR A 492 -13.70 17.07 -25.76
N HIS A 493 -13.85 17.09 -27.09
CA HIS A 493 -14.78 17.95 -27.82
C HIS A 493 -15.93 17.09 -28.37
N PRO A 494 -17.05 16.92 -27.63
CA PRO A 494 -18.24 16.25 -28.15
C PRO A 494 -18.93 17.03 -29.28
N ASN A 495 -18.73 18.36 -29.32
CA ASN A 495 -19.26 19.31 -30.29
C ASN A 495 -18.37 20.57 -30.28
N ASP A 496 -18.71 21.58 -31.11
CA ASP A 496 -17.90 22.80 -31.27
C ASP A 496 -17.99 23.80 -30.08
N VAL A 497 -18.78 23.50 -29.06
CA VAL A 497 -19.07 24.42 -27.94
C VAL A 497 -18.52 23.91 -26.62
N GLU A 498 -18.62 22.60 -26.39
CA GLU A 498 -18.24 21.96 -25.15
C GLU A 498 -16.81 21.45 -25.20
N GLU A 499 -16.03 21.85 -24.20
CA GLU A 499 -14.67 21.37 -24.01
C GLU A 499 -14.56 20.77 -22.61
N ILE A 500 -14.32 19.46 -22.54
CA ILE A 500 -14.44 18.69 -21.29
C ILE A 500 -13.13 17.94 -21.03
N CYS A 501 -12.56 18.12 -19.84
CA CYS A 501 -11.34 17.41 -19.45
C CYS A 501 -11.61 15.93 -19.15
N VAL A 502 -10.76 15.05 -19.70
CA VAL A 502 -10.84 13.60 -19.54
C VAL A 502 -9.44 13.00 -19.31
N ASP A 503 -9.39 11.86 -18.65
CA ASP A 503 -8.18 11.07 -18.41
C ASP A 503 -7.82 10.17 -19.60
N LYS A 504 -8.82 9.78 -20.40
CA LYS A 504 -8.64 9.02 -21.65
C LYS A 504 -9.64 9.50 -22.70
N CYS A 505 -9.22 9.49 -23.97
CA CYS A 505 -10.15 9.76 -25.06
C CYS A 505 -11.30 8.73 -25.07
N PRO A 506 -12.57 9.18 -25.12
CA PRO A 506 -13.71 8.28 -25.26
C PRO A 506 -13.63 7.42 -26.52
N ILE A 507 -14.31 6.28 -26.54
CA ILE A 507 -14.51 5.50 -27.77
C ILE A 507 -15.23 6.35 -28.84
N ASN A 508 -15.07 6.00 -30.11
CA ASN A 508 -15.60 6.79 -31.24
C ASN A 508 -15.02 8.22 -31.30
N THR A 509 -13.74 8.37 -30.96
CA THR A 509 -12.97 9.60 -31.12
C THR A 509 -11.63 9.33 -31.80
N PHE A 510 -10.98 10.40 -32.26
CA PHE A 510 -9.58 10.42 -32.68
C PHE A 510 -8.80 11.47 -31.89
N LEU A 511 -7.52 11.19 -31.65
CA LEU A 511 -6.62 12.05 -30.89
C LEU A 511 -5.85 12.97 -31.82
N ILE A 512 -5.88 14.26 -31.53
CA ILE A 512 -4.99 15.29 -32.10
C ILE A 512 -3.93 15.59 -31.03
N PRO A 513 -2.70 15.07 -31.17
CA PRO A 513 -1.64 15.32 -30.20
C PRO A 513 -1.19 16.79 -30.26
N ASP A 514 -0.86 17.35 -29.10
CA ASP A 514 -0.23 18.66 -29.01
C ASP A 514 1.24 18.54 -29.44
N GLY A 515 1.68 19.41 -30.36
CA GLY A 515 2.96 19.30 -31.05
C GLY A 515 4.22 19.51 -30.18
N ASN A 516 4.05 19.69 -28.87
CA ASN A 516 5.09 20.07 -27.91
C ASN A 516 5.60 18.92 -27.02
N GLU A 517 5.39 17.64 -27.38
CA GLU A 517 5.84 16.46 -26.61
C GLU A 517 5.37 16.41 -25.14
N SER A 518 4.39 17.24 -24.77
CA SER A 518 3.84 17.40 -23.41
C SER A 518 2.94 16.25 -22.98
N GLY A 519 2.63 15.32 -23.88
CA GLY A 519 1.64 14.26 -23.66
C GLY A 519 0.19 14.76 -23.66
N TYR A 520 -0.04 16.05 -23.88
CA TYR A 520 -1.38 16.66 -24.01
C TYR A 520 -2.01 16.34 -25.36
N GLY A 521 -3.34 16.24 -25.42
CA GLY A 521 -4.03 16.14 -26.70
C GLY A 521 -5.55 16.34 -26.67
N ILE A 522 -6.11 16.58 -27.86
CA ILE A 522 -7.53 16.89 -28.05
C ILE A 522 -8.21 15.69 -28.71
N CYS A 523 -9.25 15.16 -28.06
CA CYS A 523 -10.08 14.08 -28.57
C CYS A 523 -11.30 14.66 -29.29
N LYS A 524 -11.44 14.39 -30.59
CA LYS A 524 -12.61 14.79 -31.38
C LYS A 524 -13.43 13.60 -31.81
N LYS A 525 -14.75 13.78 -31.92
CA LYS A 525 -15.67 12.71 -32.31
C LYS A 525 -15.41 12.26 -33.75
N CYS A 526 -15.52 10.95 -33.98
CA CYS A 526 -15.48 10.39 -35.33
C CYS A 526 -16.69 10.78 -36.17
N HIS A 527 -16.55 10.62 -37.49
CA HIS A 527 -17.66 10.76 -38.43
C HIS A 527 -18.86 9.89 -38.01
N GLU A 528 -20.07 10.34 -38.29
CA GLU A 528 -21.31 9.66 -37.87
C GLU A 528 -21.52 8.28 -38.52
N GLU A 529 -20.85 8.05 -39.64
CA GLU A 529 -20.84 6.78 -40.39
C GLU A 529 -19.78 5.77 -39.90
N CYS A 530 -18.96 6.14 -38.90
CA CYS A 530 -18.03 5.22 -38.26
C CYS A 530 -18.72 4.31 -37.24
N ASP A 531 -18.18 3.11 -37.03
CA ASP A 531 -18.61 2.20 -35.97
C ASP A 531 -18.38 2.85 -34.59
N GLN A 532 -19.47 3.01 -33.82
CA GLN A 532 -19.48 3.72 -32.54
C GLN A 532 -18.65 3.04 -31.44
N ASN A 533 -18.17 1.82 -31.66
CA ASN A 533 -17.37 1.08 -30.68
C ASN A 533 -15.87 1.14 -30.99
N LEU A 534 -15.47 1.81 -32.07
CA LEU A 534 -14.09 1.85 -32.53
C LEU A 534 -13.58 3.29 -32.68
N PRO A 535 -12.27 3.52 -32.46
CA PRO A 535 -11.66 4.80 -32.77
C PRO A 535 -11.53 4.98 -34.29
N CYS A 536 -11.45 6.23 -34.73
CA CYS A 536 -11.15 6.63 -36.10
C CYS A 536 -9.77 7.30 -36.17
N VAL A 537 -9.34 7.60 -37.39
CA VAL A 537 -8.08 8.31 -37.66
C VAL A 537 -8.32 9.83 -37.75
N ASN A 538 -9.49 10.24 -38.24
CA ASN A 538 -9.90 11.63 -38.39
C ASN A 538 -11.44 11.74 -38.44
N GLU A 539 -11.92 12.98 -38.57
CA GLU A 539 -13.35 13.33 -38.58
C GLU A 539 -14.10 12.99 -39.89
N PHE A 540 -13.41 12.52 -40.94
CA PHE A 540 -14.03 12.24 -42.22
C PHE A 540 -14.56 10.79 -42.32
N ALA A 541 -15.53 10.55 -43.20
CA ALA A 541 -16.08 9.22 -43.48
C ALA A 541 -15.02 8.22 -44.00
N THR A 542 -13.91 8.72 -44.52
CA THR A 542 -12.74 7.92 -44.96
C THR A 542 -11.76 7.61 -43.83
N GLY A 543 -11.87 8.30 -42.69
CA GLY A 543 -11.04 8.09 -41.50
C GLY A 543 -11.54 6.97 -40.58
N CYS A 544 -12.69 6.36 -40.88
CA CYS A 544 -13.25 5.31 -40.06
C CYS A 544 -12.41 4.02 -40.15
N LYS A 545 -12.04 3.44 -39.01
CA LYS A 545 -11.44 2.10 -39.00
C LYS A 545 -12.40 1.01 -39.46
N LYS A 546 -13.70 1.22 -39.20
CA LYS A 546 -14.78 0.34 -39.60
C LYS A 546 -16.05 1.18 -39.77
N CYS A 547 -16.80 0.89 -40.83
CA CYS A 547 -18.06 1.56 -41.10
C CYS A 547 -19.19 1.01 -40.24
N LYS A 548 -20.12 1.88 -39.87
CA LYS A 548 -21.36 1.53 -39.18
C LYS A 548 -22.29 0.68 -40.04
N SER A 549 -22.44 1.06 -41.32
CA SER A 549 -23.37 0.43 -42.26
C SER A 549 -22.63 -0.24 -43.41
N TYR A 550 -22.11 0.54 -44.36
CA TYR A 550 -21.48 0.02 -45.57
C TYR A 550 -20.18 0.74 -45.91
N ASN A 551 -19.33 0.07 -46.69
CA ASN A 551 -18.11 0.66 -47.24
C ASN A 551 -18.11 0.66 -48.77
N VAL A 552 -17.55 1.72 -49.34
CA VAL A 552 -17.33 1.89 -50.78
C VAL A 552 -15.83 2.04 -51.01
N PHE A 553 -15.29 1.23 -51.92
CA PHE A 553 -13.89 1.33 -52.36
C PHE A 553 -13.77 2.28 -53.55
N ASN A 554 -12.99 3.36 -53.39
CA ASN A 554 -12.69 4.31 -54.45
C ASN A 554 -11.18 4.56 -54.52
N ASN A 555 -10.52 4.03 -55.55
CA ASN A 555 -9.07 4.17 -55.76
C ASN A 555 -8.23 3.92 -54.49
N ASP A 556 -8.43 2.74 -53.87
CA ASP A 556 -7.75 2.27 -52.64
C ASP A 556 -8.11 3.01 -51.34
N VAL A 557 -9.03 3.98 -51.39
CA VAL A 557 -9.59 4.63 -50.20
C VAL A 557 -10.96 4.04 -49.89
N VAL A 558 -11.17 3.66 -48.63
CA VAL A 558 -12.45 3.18 -48.12
C VAL A 558 -13.23 4.35 -47.57
N GLU A 559 -14.45 4.55 -48.07
CA GLU A 559 -15.38 5.57 -47.57
C GLU A 559 -16.61 4.90 -46.97
N CYS A 560 -16.98 5.31 -45.75
CA CYS A 560 -18.17 4.80 -45.07
C CYS A 560 -19.44 5.55 -45.47
N VAL A 561 -20.50 4.81 -45.78
CA VAL A 561 -21.78 5.36 -46.22
C VAL A 561 -22.94 4.67 -45.51
N SER A 562 -24.03 5.41 -45.29
CA SER A 562 -25.27 4.89 -44.69
C SER A 562 -26.06 4.01 -45.66
N GLU A 563 -25.99 4.28 -46.97
CA GLU A 563 -26.64 3.50 -48.03
C GLU A 563 -25.71 3.29 -49.22
N CYS A 564 -25.80 2.12 -49.87
CA CYS A 564 -24.98 1.83 -51.04
C CYS A 564 -25.37 2.71 -52.25
N PRO A 565 -24.39 3.28 -52.97
CA PRO A 565 -24.63 4.05 -54.18
C PRO A 565 -25.40 3.26 -55.25
N LYS A 566 -26.21 3.95 -56.07
CA LYS A 566 -27.03 3.31 -57.12
C LYS A 566 -26.21 2.51 -58.14
N ASN A 567 -24.94 2.87 -58.35
CA ASN A 567 -24.01 2.16 -59.23
C ASN A 567 -23.39 0.90 -58.59
N LEU A 568 -23.50 0.73 -57.26
CA LEU A 568 -23.04 -0.42 -56.49
C LEU A 568 -24.16 -0.95 -55.57
N PRO A 569 -25.30 -1.41 -56.14
CA PRO A 569 -26.54 -1.61 -55.37
C PRO A 569 -26.57 -2.88 -54.51
N PHE A 570 -25.58 -3.76 -54.62
CA PHE A 570 -25.54 -5.03 -53.90
C PHE A 570 -24.59 -4.94 -52.70
N THR A 571 -24.85 -5.72 -51.64
CA THR A 571 -24.03 -5.71 -50.42
C THR A 571 -23.38 -7.07 -50.20
N ASN A 572 -22.12 -7.07 -49.77
CA ASN A 572 -21.47 -8.25 -49.25
C ASN A 572 -21.78 -8.40 -47.75
N GLU A 573 -22.58 -9.41 -47.39
CA GLU A 573 -23.00 -9.64 -46.00
C GLU A 573 -21.83 -9.93 -45.04
N ALA A 574 -20.68 -10.40 -45.54
CA ALA A 574 -19.55 -10.77 -44.70
C ALA A 574 -18.75 -9.55 -44.19
N ASN A 575 -18.67 -8.47 -44.98
CA ASN A 575 -17.81 -7.32 -44.71
C ASN A 575 -18.49 -5.95 -44.93
N GLY A 576 -19.76 -5.91 -45.32
CA GLY A 576 -20.52 -4.67 -45.54
C GLY A 576 -20.13 -3.90 -46.81
N GLU A 577 -19.43 -4.52 -47.76
CA GLU A 577 -18.96 -3.87 -48.99
C GLU A 577 -20.07 -3.68 -50.03
N CYS A 578 -20.15 -2.48 -50.62
CA CYS A 578 -21.05 -2.19 -51.73
C CYS A 578 -20.44 -2.67 -53.06
N LEU A 579 -21.20 -3.48 -53.80
CA LEU A 579 -20.77 -4.18 -55.00
C LEU A 579 -21.67 -3.87 -56.20
N SER A 580 -21.08 -3.90 -57.39
CA SER A 580 -21.81 -3.82 -58.67
C SER A 580 -22.50 -5.13 -59.07
N TYR A 581 -22.28 -6.22 -58.33
CA TYR A 581 -22.79 -7.55 -58.67
C TYR A 581 -23.30 -8.30 -57.43
N ASP A 582 -24.29 -9.18 -57.65
CA ASP A 582 -24.95 -9.97 -56.61
C ASP A 582 -24.17 -11.27 -56.29
N ILE A 583 -23.55 -11.33 -55.11
CA ILE A 583 -22.87 -12.53 -54.60
C ILE A 583 -23.87 -13.63 -54.25
N ALA A 584 -24.97 -13.30 -53.58
CA ALA A 584 -25.98 -14.27 -53.12
C ALA A 584 -26.67 -14.95 -54.31
N GLY A 585 -27.01 -14.18 -55.33
CA GLY A 585 -27.56 -14.67 -56.59
C GLY A 585 -26.59 -15.61 -57.32
N ARG A 586 -25.29 -15.31 -57.35
CA ARG A 586 -24.27 -16.19 -57.95
C ARG A 586 -24.09 -17.50 -57.16
N GLN A 587 -24.00 -17.46 -55.84
CA GLN A 587 -23.87 -18.67 -55.02
C GLN A 587 -25.09 -19.60 -55.17
N LYS A 588 -26.29 -19.03 -55.25
CA LYS A 588 -27.54 -19.78 -55.48
C LYS A 588 -27.55 -20.46 -56.86
N LYS A 589 -27.04 -19.76 -57.88
CA LYS A 589 -26.88 -20.30 -59.25
C LYS A 589 -25.83 -21.40 -59.31
N THR A 590 -24.68 -21.24 -58.65
CA THR A 590 -23.62 -22.28 -58.58
C THR A 590 -24.08 -23.50 -57.80
N ARG A 591 -24.80 -23.35 -56.68
CA ARG A 591 -25.41 -24.47 -55.94
C ARG A 591 -26.46 -25.21 -56.79
N MET A 592 -27.30 -24.50 -57.55
CA MET A 592 -28.21 -25.13 -58.49
C MET A 592 -27.48 -25.88 -59.61
N ILE A 593 -26.39 -25.33 -60.16
CA ILE A 593 -25.59 -26.00 -61.19
C ILE A 593 -24.92 -27.26 -60.63
N ILE A 594 -24.37 -27.23 -59.41
CA ILE A 594 -23.77 -28.39 -58.74
C ILE A 594 -24.83 -29.46 -58.45
N ILE A 595 -26.02 -29.09 -57.96
CA ILE A 595 -27.13 -30.04 -57.75
C ILE A 595 -27.58 -30.63 -59.09
N GLY A 596 -27.65 -29.82 -60.14
CA GLY A 596 -27.98 -30.25 -61.50
C GLY A 596 -26.95 -31.22 -62.09
N THR A 597 -25.64 -30.97 -61.93
CA THR A 597 -24.59 -31.86 -62.43
C THR A 597 -24.47 -33.15 -61.63
N VAL A 598 -24.72 -33.12 -60.31
CA VAL A 598 -24.80 -34.33 -59.48
C VAL A 598 -26.02 -35.18 -59.87
N LEU A 599 -27.19 -34.58 -60.10
CA LEU A 599 -28.39 -35.29 -60.55
C LEU A 599 -28.24 -35.88 -61.97
N ILE A 600 -27.55 -35.19 -62.88
CA ILE A 600 -27.24 -35.72 -64.21
C ILE A 600 -26.19 -36.84 -64.14
N GLY A 601 -25.23 -36.77 -63.21
CA GLY A 601 -24.25 -37.83 -62.97
C GLY A 601 -24.88 -39.15 -62.45
N PHE A 602 -25.95 -39.06 -61.66
CA PHE A 602 -26.72 -40.24 -61.23
C PHE A 602 -27.70 -40.77 -62.30
N ALA A 603 -28.05 -39.98 -63.32
CA ALA A 603 -28.93 -40.43 -64.40
C ALA A 603 -28.20 -41.14 -65.56
N VAL A 604 -26.86 -41.19 -65.54
CA VAL A 604 -26.04 -41.75 -66.64
C VAL A 604 -25.30 -43.04 -66.24
N ILE A 605 -25.47 -43.55 -65.02
CA ILE A 605 -24.90 -44.84 -64.60
C ILE A 605 -26.00 -45.69 -63.95
N ASN A 606 -26.61 -46.54 -64.78
CA ASN A 606 -27.46 -47.72 -64.52
C ASN A 606 -28.79 -47.53 -63.76
#